data_AF-A0A3S4VIK4-F1
#
_entry.id   AF-A0A3S4VIK4-F1
#
_cell.length_a   1.000
_cell.length_b   1.000
_cell.length_c   1.000
_cell.angle_alpha   90.00
_cell.angle_beta   90.00
_cell.angle_gamma   90.00
#
_symmetry.space_group_name_H-M   'P 1'
#
loop_
_entity.id
_entity.type
_entity.pdbx_description
1 polymer ?
#
loop_
_entity_poly.entity_id
_entity_poly.type
_entity_poly.pdbx_seq_one_letter_code
_entity_poly.pdbx_strand_id
1 'polypeptide(L)'
;MFAAALGAGGVLVAVAVPAQAQPLPNCTAADLAGVATGVAAATSAYLFTHPPVNDFFTSLEDMTREEKESAVKAYMEANPQTAAELRGIRQPLVDFRTRCRRG
;
A
#
# COMPACT_ATOMS: atom_id res chain seq x y z
N MET A 1 -14.98 -38.01 2.67
CA MET A 1 -15.15 -39.32 2.00
C MET A 1 -15.79 -39.07 0.64
N PHE A 2 -14.98 -38.91 -0.41
CA PHE A 2 -15.39 -39.07 -1.80
C PHE A 2 -14.23 -39.74 -2.53
N ALA A 3 -14.55 -40.81 -3.24
CA ALA A 3 -13.66 -41.89 -3.63
C ALA A 3 -12.82 -41.56 -4.86
N ALA A 4 -11.58 -42.05 -4.86
CA ALA A 4 -10.76 -42.18 -6.06
C ALA A 4 -11.20 -43.42 -6.85
N ALA A 5 -11.38 -43.28 -8.16
CA ALA A 5 -11.52 -44.38 -9.10
C ALA A 5 -10.46 -44.21 -10.20
N LEU A 6 -9.51 -45.13 -10.26
CA LEU A 6 -8.53 -45.28 -11.33
C LEU A 6 -9.12 -46.16 -12.44
N GLY A 7 -9.20 -45.63 -13.66
CA GLY A 7 -9.53 -46.38 -14.87
C GLY A 7 -8.50 -46.09 -15.96
N ALA A 8 -7.90 -47.14 -16.53
CA ALA A 8 -6.92 -47.07 -17.61
C ALA A 8 -7.61 -47.01 -18.99
N GLY A 9 -7.12 -46.12 -19.86
CA GLY A 9 -7.42 -46.10 -21.30
C GLY A 9 -8.47 -45.07 -21.75
N GLY A 10 -8.03 -43.95 -22.32
CA GLY A 10 -8.90 -42.98 -22.98
C GLY A 10 -8.20 -41.62 -23.12
N VAL A 11 -8.17 -41.08 -24.34
CA VAL A 11 -7.60 -39.76 -24.68
C VAL A 11 -8.11 -38.71 -23.70
N LEU A 12 -7.23 -38.22 -22.82
CA LEU A 12 -7.55 -37.11 -21.94
C LEU A 12 -7.46 -35.83 -22.76
N VAL A 13 -8.61 -35.42 -23.28
CA VAL A 13 -8.86 -34.04 -23.72
C VAL A 13 -8.39 -33.13 -22.58
N ALA A 14 -7.34 -32.36 -22.81
CA ALA A 14 -6.91 -31.32 -21.89
C ALA A 14 -8.03 -30.29 -21.82
N VAL A 15 -8.94 -30.47 -20.85
CA VAL A 15 -9.88 -29.42 -20.49
C VAL A 15 -9.03 -28.30 -19.92
N ALA A 16 -8.80 -27.26 -20.72
CA ALA A 16 -8.25 -26.01 -20.23
C ALA A 16 -9.28 -25.43 -19.26
N VAL A 17 -9.22 -25.86 -18.00
CA VAL A 17 -9.87 -25.14 -16.91
C VAL A 17 -9.23 -23.76 -16.97
N PRO A 18 -9.98 -22.66 -17.22
CA PRO A 18 -9.40 -21.35 -17.06
C PRO A 18 -8.89 -21.31 -15.63
N ALA A 19 -7.57 -21.16 -15.46
CA ALA A 19 -7.00 -20.93 -14.15
C ALA A 19 -7.62 -19.62 -13.67
N GLN A 20 -8.73 -19.72 -12.95
CA GLN A 20 -9.30 -18.61 -12.22
C GLN A 20 -8.19 -18.23 -11.25
N ALA A 21 -7.53 -17.10 -11.51
CA ALA A 21 -6.54 -16.58 -10.60
C ALA A 21 -7.23 -16.48 -9.23
N GLN A 22 -6.87 -17.38 -8.32
CA GLN A 22 -7.33 -17.31 -6.94
C GLN A 22 -6.99 -15.89 -6.47
N PRO A 23 -7.92 -15.16 -5.82
CA PRO A 23 -7.63 -13.82 -5.33
C PRO A 23 -6.32 -13.87 -4.54
N LEU A 24 -5.37 -12.97 -4.83
CA LEU A 24 -4.14 -12.94 -4.05
C LEU A 24 -4.53 -12.80 -2.57
N PRO A 25 -4.02 -13.67 -1.69
CA PRO A 25 -4.32 -13.55 -0.28
C PRO A 25 -3.82 -12.18 0.23
N ASN A 26 -4.60 -11.55 1.10
CA ASN A 26 -4.31 -10.24 1.70
C ASN A 26 -4.29 -9.05 0.71
N CYS A 27 -5.10 -9.09 -0.35
CA CYS A 27 -5.27 -8.00 -1.31
C CYS A 27 -6.69 -7.40 -1.32
N THR A 28 -7.40 -7.47 -0.19
CA THR A 28 -8.75 -6.92 -0.05
C THR A 28 -8.72 -5.43 0.36
N ALA A 29 -9.89 -4.79 0.33
CA ALA A 29 -10.06 -3.45 0.90
C ALA A 29 -9.75 -3.41 2.40
N ALA A 30 -10.05 -4.48 3.15
CA ALA A 30 -9.73 -4.58 4.57
C ALA A 30 -8.21 -4.60 4.80
N ASP A 31 -7.47 -5.33 3.96
CA ASP A 31 -6.01 -5.37 4.03
C ASP A 31 -5.38 -4.01 3.71
N LEU A 32 -5.89 -3.33 2.67
CA LEU A 32 -5.45 -1.96 2.35
C LEU A 32 -5.70 -1.01 3.51
N ALA A 33 -6.89 -1.07 4.13
CA ALA A 33 -7.22 -0.24 5.27
C ALA A 33 -6.26 -0.51 6.45
N GLY A 34 -5.97 -1.78 6.75
CA GLY A 34 -5.02 -2.15 7.80
C GLY A 34 -3.61 -1.58 7.56
N VAL A 35 -3.10 -1.68 6.32
CA VAL A 35 -1.80 -1.09 5.96
C VAL A 35 -1.85 0.44 6.08
N ALA A 36 -2.91 1.08 5.60
CA ALA A 36 -3.08 2.53 5.68
C ALA A 36 -3.12 3.01 7.14
N THR A 37 -3.83 2.31 8.02
CA THR A 37 -3.86 2.60 9.46
C THR A 37 -2.47 2.49 10.08
N GLY A 38 -1.69 1.47 9.74
CA GLY A 38 -0.31 1.32 10.21
C GLY A 38 0.58 2.49 9.76
N VAL A 39 0.49 2.89 8.50
CA VAL A 39 1.23 4.06 7.98
C VAL A 39 0.80 5.36 8.66
N ALA A 40 -0.50 5.54 8.91
CA ALA A 40 -1.00 6.72 9.61
C ALA A 40 -0.50 6.77 11.07
N ALA A 41 -0.51 5.66 11.79
CA ALA A 41 0.03 5.56 13.15
C ALA A 41 1.54 5.87 13.18
N ALA A 42 2.31 5.30 12.25
CA ALA A 42 3.75 5.58 12.14
C ALA A 42 4.02 7.06 11.80
N THR A 43 3.20 7.66 10.93
CA THR A 43 3.28 9.10 10.62
C THR A 43 3.00 9.94 11.86
N SER A 44 1.97 9.61 12.65
CA SER A 44 1.67 10.31 13.90
C SER A 44 2.85 10.27 14.87
N ALA A 45 3.42 9.09 15.12
CA ALA A 45 4.59 8.94 15.97
C ALA A 45 5.81 9.73 15.45
N TYR A 46 6.02 9.74 14.13
CA TYR A 46 7.07 10.53 13.50
C TYR A 46 6.87 12.03 13.75
N LEU A 47 5.67 12.56 13.54
CA LEU A 47 5.38 13.98 13.75
C LEU A 47 5.60 14.39 15.22
N PHE A 48 5.17 13.58 16.20
CA PHE A 48 5.43 13.87 17.61
C PHE A 48 6.91 13.85 17.99
N THR A 49 7.75 13.10 17.27
CA THR A 49 9.20 13.04 17.49
C THR A 49 9.99 14.03 16.63
N HIS A 50 9.32 14.69 15.68
CA HIS A 50 9.90 15.69 14.78
C HIS A 50 9.08 17.00 14.84
N PRO A 51 9.16 17.76 15.95
CA PRO A 51 8.35 18.96 16.13
C PRO A 51 8.40 19.96 14.97
N PRO A 52 9.57 20.27 14.36
CA PRO A 52 9.62 21.17 13.20
C PRO A 52 8.84 20.67 11.97
N VAL A 53 8.75 19.34 11.79
CA VAL A 53 7.98 18.74 10.69
C VAL A 53 6.49 18.78 11.02
N ASN A 54 6.13 18.52 12.29
CA ASN A 54 4.76 18.67 12.76
C ASN A 54 4.25 20.10 12.58
N ASP A 55 5.02 21.09 13.03
CA ASP A 55 4.68 22.51 12.91
C ASP A 55 4.48 22.91 11.44
N PHE A 56 5.34 22.41 10.55
CA PHE A 56 5.17 22.60 9.11
C PHE A 56 3.83 22.04 8.63
N PHE A 57 3.51 20.77 8.90
CA PHE A 57 2.25 20.18 8.44
C PHE A 57 1.01 20.81 9.09
N THR A 58 1.07 21.24 10.35
CA THR A 58 0.00 22.00 11.02
C THR A 58 -0.19 23.38 10.39
N SER A 59 0.89 24.07 10.00
CA SER A 59 0.78 25.39 9.33
C SER A 59 0.03 25.35 7.99
N LEU A 60 -0.13 24.16 7.41
CA LEU A 60 -0.83 23.97 6.16
C LEU A 60 -2.36 24.01 6.32
N GLU A 61 -2.94 23.90 7.52
CA GLU A 61 -4.38 23.64 7.75
C GLU A 61 -5.31 24.54 6.92
N ASP A 62 -5.05 25.85 6.88
CA ASP A 62 -5.89 26.86 6.22
C ASP A 62 -5.61 27.05 4.72
N MET A 63 -4.61 26.37 4.16
CA MET A 63 -4.23 26.52 2.75
C MET A 63 -5.17 25.75 1.81
N THR A 64 -5.29 26.23 0.56
CA THR A 64 -5.93 25.47 -0.51
C THR A 64 -5.14 24.21 -0.84
N ARG A 65 -5.78 23.26 -1.52
CA ARG A 65 -5.12 21.99 -1.88
C ARG A 65 -3.88 22.22 -2.74
N GLU A 66 -3.97 23.13 -3.71
CA GLU A 66 -2.89 23.47 -4.63
C GLU A 66 -1.71 24.12 -3.88
N GLU A 67 -1.98 25.03 -2.95
CA GLU A 67 -0.96 25.64 -2.09
C GLU A 67 -0.28 24.62 -1.18
N LYS A 68 -1.05 23.72 -0.56
CA LYS A 68 -0.52 22.61 0.25
C LYS A 68 0.45 21.75 -0.54
N GLU A 69 0.08 21.35 -1.75
CA GLU A 69 0.92 20.52 -2.61
C GLU A 69 2.24 21.20 -2.98
N SER A 70 2.17 22.49 -3.32
CA SER A 70 3.36 23.30 -3.62
C SER A 70 4.28 23.44 -2.38
N ALA A 71 3.71 23.78 -1.22
CA ALA A 71 4.44 23.95 0.02
C ALA A 71 5.12 22.65 0.47
N VAL A 72 4.40 21.52 0.42
CA VAL A 72 4.95 20.21 0.76
C VAL A 72 6.10 19.85 -0.19
N LYS A 73 5.95 20.09 -1.49
CA LYS A 73 7.03 19.82 -2.45
C LYS A 73 8.28 20.62 -2.12
N ALA A 74 8.14 21.94 -1.94
CA ALA A 74 9.26 22.81 -1.60
C ALA A 74 9.93 22.39 -0.27
N TYR A 75 9.13 22.04 0.74
CA TYR A 75 9.64 21.55 2.02
C TYR A 75 10.44 20.25 1.87
N MET A 76 9.95 19.29 1.09
CA MET A 76 10.67 18.03 0.87
C MET A 76 11.95 18.19 0.05
N GLU A 77 11.99 19.15 -0.88
CA GLU A 77 13.21 19.51 -1.63
C GLU A 77 14.26 20.15 -0.72
N ALA A 78 13.84 21.02 0.20
CA ALA A 78 14.72 21.63 1.19
C ALA A 78 15.17 20.67 2.30
N ASN A 79 14.37 19.63 2.60
CA ASN A 79 14.60 18.68 3.69
C ASN A 79 14.70 17.24 3.15
N PRO A 80 15.79 16.88 2.44
CA PRO A 80 15.91 15.58 1.77
C PRO A 80 15.92 14.39 2.76
N GLN A 81 16.39 14.58 3.99
CA GLN A 81 16.34 13.57 5.04
C GLN A 81 14.89 13.29 5.48
N THR A 82 14.13 14.32 5.86
CA THR A 82 12.70 14.19 6.20
C THR A 82 11.91 13.58 5.06
N ALA A 83 12.22 13.97 3.81
CA ALA A 83 11.61 13.37 2.65
C ALA A 83 11.93 11.87 2.52
N ALA A 84 13.16 11.44 2.81
CA ALA A 84 13.53 10.03 2.81
C ALA A 84 12.82 9.25 3.93
N GLU A 85 12.74 9.82 5.14
CA GLU A 85 12.07 9.21 6.29
C GLU A 85 10.56 9.03 6.05
N LEU A 86 9.87 10.08 5.58
CA LEU A 86 8.45 10.01 5.24
C LEU A 86 8.16 9.09 4.05
N ARG A 87 9.07 8.99 3.07
CA ARG A 87 9.00 7.97 2.02
C ARG A 87 9.13 6.57 2.60
N GLY A 88 10.01 6.38 3.59
CA GLY A 88 10.17 5.15 4.36
C GLY A 88 8.88 4.73 5.06
N ILE A 89 8.27 5.65 5.80
CA ILE A 89 6.99 5.43 6.51
C ILE A 89 5.87 5.01 5.54
N ARG A 90 5.86 5.54 4.30
CA ARG A 90 4.85 5.23 3.29
C ARG A 90 5.15 3.97 2.47
N GLN A 91 6.33 3.35 2.58
CA GLN A 91 6.68 2.16 1.80
C GLN A 91 5.66 1.02 1.87
N PRO A 92 5.06 0.69 3.04
CA PRO A 92 4.09 -0.40 3.11
C PRO A 92 2.90 -0.25 2.15
N LEU A 93 2.45 0.99 1.88
CA LEU A 93 1.39 1.26 0.92
C LEU A 93 1.87 1.08 -0.53
N VAL A 94 3.11 1.45 -0.83
CA VAL A 94 3.74 1.26 -2.15
C VAL A 94 3.91 -0.23 -2.43
N ASP A 95 4.41 -0.97 -1.45
CA ASP A 95 4.60 -2.42 -1.53
C ASP A 95 3.26 -3.15 -1.69
N PHE A 96 2.25 -2.76 -0.91
CA PHE A 96 0.89 -3.29 -1.04
C PHE A 96 0.34 -3.07 -2.46
N ARG A 97 0.46 -1.84 -2.98
CA ARG A 97 0.00 -1.50 -4.33
C ARG A 97 0.74 -2.32 -5.39
N THR A 98 2.05 -2.48 -5.24
CA THR A 98 2.90 -3.22 -6.19
C THR A 98 2.53 -4.69 -6.22
N ARG A 99 2.20 -5.28 -5.06
CA ARG A 99 1.74 -6.67 -4.92
C ARG A 99 0.32 -6.88 -5.44
N CYS A 100 -0.61 -5.96 -5.14
CA CYS A 100 -2.04 -6.18 -5.30
C CYS A 100 -2.72 -5.49 -6.50
N ARG A 101 -2.06 -4.55 -7.21
CA ARG A 101 -2.62 -3.91 -8.44
C ARG A 101 -2.16 -4.53 -9.76
N ARG A 102 -1.39 -5.62 -9.73
CA ARG A 102 -1.22 -6.49 -10.91
C ARG A 102 -2.33 -7.55 -10.87
N GLY A 103 -3.54 -7.16 -11.28
CA GLY A 103 -4.73 -8.01 -11.34
C GLY A 103 -5.87 -7.26 -12.01
#